data_AF-A0A637Z943-F1
#
_entry.id   AF-A0A637Z943-F1
#
_cell.length_a   1.000
_cell.length_b   1.000
_cell.length_c   1.000
_cell.angle_alpha   90.00
_cell.angle_beta   90.00
_cell.angle_gamma   90.00
#
_symmetry.space_group_name_H-M   'P 1'
#
loop_
_entity.id
_entity.type
_entity.pdbx_description
1 polymer ?
#
loop_
_entity_poly.entity_id
_entity_poly.type
_entity_poly.pdbx_seq_one_letter_code
_entity_poly.pdbx_strand_id
1 'polypeptide(L)'
;MKQITFTPRHHQLTNTNTWTPDSQWLVFDVRPSGASFTGKTIERVNVHTGDVEVIYRAVQGAHVGVVTVHPADNHYVFIHGPENPDETWHYDFHHRRGVIATPGGVTNLDAMDITAPYTPGALRGGSHVHVFSPNGELVSFTYNDHVLHERDPALDLRNVGVAVPYGPVTVPVQHPREYSGSHWCVLVSRTTPAPRPGSDDINRAYEEGWVGNRQIAFIGDTLSLTGQKVPELFIVDLPCHENGWKQAGDTPLTGTESTMPSPPLGVVQRRLTFTHQRVYPGLTNEPRHWVRS
;
A
#
# COMPACT_ATOMS: atom_id res chain seq x y z
N MET A 1 -33.05 -4.01 -8.05
CA MET A 1 -31.97 -4.33 -7.09
C MET A 1 -31.95 -5.84 -6.92
N LYS A 2 -30.82 -6.52 -7.19
CA LYS A 2 -30.67 -7.98 -7.10
C LYS A 2 -29.63 -8.28 -6.03
N GLN A 3 -29.99 -9.07 -5.01
CA GLN A 3 -29.03 -9.64 -4.06
C GLN A 3 -28.38 -10.87 -4.69
N ILE A 4 -27.04 -10.95 -4.66
CA ILE A 4 -26.27 -12.04 -5.29
C ILE A 4 -25.49 -12.90 -4.30
N THR A 5 -25.44 -12.52 -3.03
CA THR A 5 -24.79 -13.27 -1.95
C THR A 5 -25.77 -13.48 -0.79
N PHE A 6 -25.81 -14.68 -0.21
CA PHE A 6 -26.81 -15.07 0.79
C PHE A 6 -26.24 -15.60 2.11
N THR A 7 -24.94 -15.90 2.15
CA THR A 7 -24.27 -16.36 3.39
C THR A 7 -24.33 -15.25 4.44
N PRO A 8 -24.72 -15.53 5.70
CA PRO A 8 -24.85 -14.52 6.76
C PRO A 8 -23.47 -14.10 7.31
N ARG A 9 -22.71 -13.41 6.47
CA ARG A 9 -21.37 -12.87 6.76
C ARG A 9 -21.15 -11.60 5.94
N HIS A 10 -20.00 -10.99 6.13
CA HIS A 10 -19.62 -9.78 5.41
C HIS A 10 -19.02 -10.09 4.05
N HIS A 11 -19.25 -9.16 3.11
CA HIS A 11 -18.76 -9.19 1.74
C HIS A 11 -18.20 -7.80 1.42
N GLN A 12 -17.01 -7.50 1.92
CA GLN A 12 -16.39 -6.18 1.83
C GLN A 12 -15.76 -5.98 0.46
N LEU A 13 -16.26 -4.99 -0.27
CA LEU A 13 -15.62 -4.50 -1.47
C LEU A 13 -14.58 -3.44 -1.09
N THR A 14 -13.38 -3.55 -1.65
CA THR A 14 -12.41 -2.46 -1.62
C THR A 14 -12.98 -1.25 -2.37
N ASN A 15 -12.51 -0.05 -2.03
CA ASN A 15 -12.99 1.20 -2.61
C ASN A 15 -12.64 1.40 -4.09
N THR A 16 -11.96 0.45 -4.74
CA THR A 16 -11.55 0.50 -6.14
C THR A 16 -11.23 -0.90 -6.67
N ASN A 17 -11.25 -1.05 -8.00
CA ASN A 17 -10.79 -2.23 -8.74
C ASN A 17 -11.28 -3.58 -8.16
N THR A 18 -12.59 -3.77 -8.06
CA THR A 18 -13.20 -5.00 -7.51
C THR A 18 -13.84 -5.92 -8.54
N TRP A 19 -13.86 -5.52 -9.81
CA TRP A 19 -14.41 -6.32 -10.91
C TRP A 19 -13.32 -7.08 -11.63
N THR A 20 -13.62 -8.31 -12.05
CA THR A 20 -12.80 -9.00 -13.05
C THR A 20 -12.91 -8.31 -14.41
N PRO A 21 -11.88 -8.40 -15.28
CA PRO A 21 -11.88 -7.74 -16.59
C PRO A 21 -13.06 -8.12 -17.48
N ASP A 22 -13.55 -9.37 -17.37
CA ASP A 22 -14.72 -9.87 -18.11
C ASP A 22 -16.07 -9.34 -17.58
N SER A 23 -16.05 -8.54 -16.50
CA SER A 23 -17.22 -8.00 -15.80
C SER A 23 -18.20 -9.07 -15.31
N GLN A 24 -17.75 -10.30 -15.14
CA GLN A 24 -18.59 -11.41 -14.67
C GLN A 24 -18.52 -11.60 -13.16
N TRP A 25 -17.42 -11.19 -12.52
CA TRP A 25 -17.18 -11.45 -11.10
C TRP A 25 -16.88 -10.18 -10.30
N LEU A 26 -17.44 -10.12 -9.09
CA LEU A 26 -17.09 -9.16 -8.05
C LEU A 26 -16.21 -9.83 -7.01
N VAL A 27 -15.10 -9.19 -6.64
CA VAL A 27 -14.10 -9.70 -5.71
C VAL A 27 -14.21 -8.96 -4.38
N PHE A 28 -14.23 -9.72 -3.29
CA PHE A 28 -14.44 -9.21 -1.94
C PHE A 28 -13.62 -9.96 -0.89
N ASP A 29 -13.50 -9.36 0.29
CA ASP A 29 -13.00 -10.02 1.50
C ASP A 29 -14.10 -10.14 2.56
N VAL A 30 -13.85 -10.95 3.59
CA VAL A 30 -14.87 -11.33 4.59
C VAL A 30 -14.75 -10.59 5.91
N ARG A 31 -14.01 -9.47 5.97
CA ARG A 31 -13.84 -8.69 7.20
C ARG A 31 -15.16 -8.07 7.66
N PRO A 32 -15.40 -7.95 8.98
CA PRO A 32 -16.67 -7.41 9.47
C PRO A 32 -16.85 -5.91 9.23
N SER A 33 -15.75 -5.18 9.15
CA SER A 33 -15.73 -3.76 8.80
C SER A 33 -14.39 -3.40 8.19
N GLY A 34 -14.30 -2.23 7.55
CA GLY A 34 -13.04 -1.71 7.02
C GLY A 34 -11.97 -1.44 8.09
N ALA A 35 -12.36 -1.33 9.36
CA ALA A 35 -11.46 -1.09 10.50
C ALA A 35 -10.97 -2.38 11.18
N SER A 36 -11.62 -3.52 10.93
CA SER A 36 -11.22 -4.83 11.46
C SER A 36 -10.41 -5.59 10.42
N PHE A 37 -9.38 -6.33 10.84
CA PHE A 37 -8.58 -7.18 9.96
C PHE A 37 -8.55 -8.63 10.42
N THR A 38 -9.74 -9.23 10.45
CA THR A 38 -9.95 -10.63 10.87
C THR A 38 -10.35 -11.55 9.71
N GLY A 39 -10.33 -11.04 8.47
CA GLY A 39 -10.73 -11.77 7.28
C GLY A 39 -9.88 -13.03 7.08
N LYS A 40 -10.50 -14.12 6.64
CA LYS A 40 -9.82 -15.41 6.43
C LYS A 40 -9.75 -15.83 4.97
N THR A 41 -10.51 -15.18 4.10
CA THR A 41 -10.59 -15.52 2.69
C THR A 41 -10.70 -14.28 1.82
N ILE A 42 -10.14 -14.39 0.63
CA ILE A 42 -10.41 -13.54 -0.52
C ILE A 42 -11.26 -14.36 -1.49
N GLU A 43 -12.36 -13.78 -1.96
CA GLU A 43 -13.38 -14.52 -2.69
C GLU A 43 -13.93 -13.69 -3.84
N ARG A 44 -14.59 -14.37 -4.78
CA ARG A 44 -15.33 -13.74 -5.87
C ARG A 44 -16.72 -14.32 -6.02
N VAL A 45 -17.68 -13.51 -6.43
CA VAL A 45 -19.06 -13.92 -6.73
C VAL A 45 -19.38 -13.61 -8.19
N ASN A 46 -19.92 -14.59 -8.92
CA ASN A 46 -20.42 -14.37 -10.26
C ASN A 46 -21.76 -13.62 -10.20
N VAL A 47 -21.87 -12.49 -10.89
CA VAL A 47 -23.04 -11.62 -10.76
C VAL A 47 -24.30 -12.15 -11.45
N HIS A 48 -24.13 -13.08 -12.40
CA HIS A 48 -25.23 -13.70 -13.12
C HIS A 48 -25.77 -14.92 -12.37
N THR A 49 -24.88 -15.85 -12.00
CA THR A 49 -25.24 -17.13 -11.39
C THR A 49 -25.34 -17.09 -9.87
N GLY A 50 -24.61 -16.19 -9.21
CA GLY A 50 -24.46 -16.17 -7.75
C GLY A 50 -23.43 -17.17 -7.22
N ASP A 51 -22.69 -17.85 -8.11
CA ASP A 51 -21.64 -18.79 -7.70
C ASP A 51 -20.51 -18.05 -6.98
N VAL A 52 -20.03 -18.63 -5.88
CA VAL A 52 -18.96 -18.05 -5.06
C VAL A 52 -17.74 -18.96 -5.10
N GLU A 53 -16.58 -18.36 -5.35
CA GLU A 53 -15.30 -19.04 -5.38
C GLU A 53 -14.30 -18.40 -4.42
N VAL A 54 -13.52 -19.24 -3.75
CA VAL A 54 -12.44 -18.80 -2.87
C VAL A 54 -11.15 -18.69 -3.69
N ILE A 55 -10.64 -17.47 -3.82
CA ILE A 55 -9.36 -17.17 -4.50
C ILE A 55 -8.19 -17.52 -3.58
N TYR A 56 -8.32 -17.18 -2.30
CA TYR A 56 -7.27 -17.41 -1.31
C TYR A 56 -7.87 -17.66 0.07
N ARG A 57 -7.22 -18.56 0.84
CA ARG A 57 -7.54 -18.83 2.24
C ARG A 57 -6.28 -18.65 3.07
N ALA A 58 -6.35 -17.73 4.04
CA ALA A 58 -5.28 -17.51 4.99
C ALA A 58 -5.03 -18.77 5.83
N VAL A 59 -3.75 -19.06 6.08
CA VAL A 59 -3.29 -20.20 6.87
C VAL A 59 -2.49 -19.73 8.09
N GLN A 60 -2.14 -20.65 8.98
CA GLN A 60 -1.19 -20.39 10.08
C GLN A 60 -1.56 -19.17 10.95
N GLY A 61 -2.85 -19.00 11.24
CA GLY A 61 -3.33 -17.89 12.07
C GLY A 61 -3.43 -16.55 11.35
N ALA A 62 -2.89 -16.39 10.14
CA ALA A 62 -2.92 -15.13 9.41
C ALA A 62 -4.34 -14.67 9.05
N HIS A 63 -4.41 -13.40 8.64
CA HIS A 63 -5.62 -12.75 8.15
C HIS A 63 -5.34 -12.07 6.82
N VAL A 64 -6.38 -11.91 6.01
CA VAL A 64 -6.32 -11.28 4.69
C VAL A 64 -7.49 -10.34 4.46
N GLY A 65 -7.30 -9.38 3.55
CA GLY A 65 -8.36 -8.50 3.09
C GLY A 65 -7.86 -7.39 2.18
N VAL A 66 -8.75 -6.47 1.83
CA VAL A 66 -8.45 -5.32 0.96
C VAL A 66 -7.88 -5.79 -0.38
N VAL A 67 -8.68 -6.57 -1.11
CA VAL A 67 -8.32 -7.11 -2.42
C VAL A 67 -8.63 -6.11 -3.53
N THR A 68 -7.73 -6.00 -4.51
CA THR A 68 -8.00 -5.36 -5.80
C THR A 68 -7.65 -6.31 -6.94
N VAL A 69 -8.24 -6.04 -8.11
CA VAL A 69 -8.18 -6.87 -9.31
C VAL A 69 -7.33 -6.19 -10.37
N HIS A 70 -6.53 -6.98 -11.08
CA HIS A 70 -5.76 -6.52 -12.24
C HIS A 70 -6.69 -6.09 -13.38
N PRO A 71 -6.39 -5.00 -14.11
CA PRO A 71 -7.31 -4.43 -15.10
C PRO A 71 -7.54 -5.32 -16.34
N ALA A 72 -6.61 -6.22 -16.65
CA ALA A 72 -6.66 -7.04 -17.86
C ALA A 72 -6.61 -8.56 -17.63
N ASP A 73 -6.28 -9.01 -16.41
CA ASP A 73 -6.03 -10.43 -16.12
C ASP A 73 -6.73 -10.86 -14.84
N ASN A 74 -6.91 -12.16 -14.67
CA ASN A 74 -7.45 -12.75 -13.43
C ASN A 74 -6.38 -12.81 -12.33
N HIS A 75 -5.74 -11.68 -12.05
CA HIS A 75 -4.78 -11.51 -10.96
C HIS A 75 -5.39 -10.66 -9.86
N TYR A 76 -5.09 -11.03 -8.62
CA TYR A 76 -5.64 -10.39 -7.42
C TYR A 76 -4.50 -10.01 -6.51
N VAL A 77 -4.45 -8.75 -6.08
CA VAL A 77 -3.49 -8.30 -5.08
C VAL A 77 -4.22 -7.91 -3.79
N PHE A 78 -3.71 -8.33 -2.65
CA PHE A 78 -4.38 -8.11 -1.37
C PHE A 78 -3.37 -8.03 -0.22
N ILE A 79 -3.85 -7.48 0.90
CA ILE A 79 -3.08 -7.43 2.14
C ILE A 79 -3.11 -8.80 2.81
N HIS A 80 -1.93 -9.26 3.19
CA HIS A 80 -1.75 -10.44 4.04
C HIS A 80 -1.09 -10.01 5.35
N GLY A 81 -1.69 -10.40 6.48
CA GLY A 81 -1.08 -10.25 7.81
C GLY A 81 0.03 -11.26 8.06
N PRO A 82 0.73 -11.22 9.20
CA PRO A 82 1.78 -12.18 9.46
C PRO A 82 1.22 -13.60 9.67
N GLU A 83 1.95 -14.59 9.19
CA GLU A 83 1.75 -16.01 9.52
C GLU A 83 2.42 -16.33 10.85
N ASN A 84 1.84 -17.28 11.59
CA ASN A 84 2.23 -17.65 12.95
C ASN A 84 2.40 -16.39 13.84
N PRO A 85 1.33 -15.57 13.99
CA PRO A 85 1.43 -14.38 14.81
C PRO A 85 1.70 -14.77 16.27
N ASP A 86 2.51 -13.97 16.95
CA ASP A 86 2.82 -14.12 18.38
C ASP A 86 2.67 -12.79 19.12
N GLU A 87 3.04 -12.74 20.40
CA GLU A 87 2.92 -11.55 21.24
C GLU A 87 3.68 -10.33 20.68
N THR A 88 4.82 -10.58 20.04
CA THR A 88 5.72 -9.55 19.50
C THR A 88 5.49 -9.26 18.02
N TRP A 89 4.91 -10.20 17.29
CA TRP A 89 4.69 -10.12 15.85
C TRP A 89 3.25 -10.51 15.50
N HIS A 90 2.33 -9.62 15.80
CA HIS A 90 0.91 -9.74 15.45
C HIS A 90 0.55 -8.75 14.34
N TYR A 91 -0.71 -8.78 13.91
CA TYR A 91 -1.19 -7.83 12.90
C TYR A 91 -1.04 -6.38 13.37
N ASP A 92 -0.20 -5.62 12.67
CA ASP A 92 -0.08 -4.16 12.76
C ASP A 92 0.10 -3.57 11.35
N PHE A 93 0.11 -2.24 11.19
CA PHE A 93 0.47 -1.57 9.94
C PHE A 93 1.86 -1.98 9.44
N HIS A 94 2.89 -2.00 10.28
CA HIS A 94 4.24 -2.34 9.83
C HIS A 94 4.52 -3.87 9.71
N HIS A 95 3.53 -4.75 9.94
CA HIS A 95 3.67 -6.22 9.82
C HIS A 95 2.83 -6.85 8.69
N ARG A 96 2.45 -6.05 7.68
CA ARG A 96 1.64 -6.51 6.54
C ARG A 96 2.48 -6.70 5.29
N ARG A 97 2.05 -7.57 4.40
CA ARG A 97 2.65 -7.74 3.07
C ARG A 97 1.60 -7.73 1.98
N GLY A 98 2.01 -7.36 0.77
CA GLY A 98 1.26 -7.60 -0.45
C GLY A 98 1.44 -9.02 -0.92
N VAL A 99 0.35 -9.63 -1.36
CA VAL A 99 0.34 -10.96 -1.99
C VAL A 99 -0.40 -10.86 -3.31
N ILE A 100 0.18 -11.44 -4.36
CA ILE A 100 -0.50 -11.63 -5.65
C ILE A 100 -0.96 -13.09 -5.75
N ALA A 101 -2.25 -13.29 -6.01
CA ALA A 101 -2.81 -14.56 -6.43
C ALA A 101 -3.13 -14.53 -7.93
N THR A 102 -2.68 -15.56 -8.64
CA THR A 102 -2.92 -15.79 -10.07
C THR A 102 -3.45 -17.22 -10.27
N PRO A 103 -3.96 -17.58 -11.46
CA PRO A 103 -4.30 -18.96 -11.76
C PRO A 103 -3.10 -19.93 -11.63
N GLY A 104 -1.87 -19.41 -11.80
CA GLY A 104 -0.63 -20.19 -11.69
C GLY A 104 -0.10 -20.34 -10.26
N GLY A 105 -0.69 -19.68 -9.27
CA GLY A 105 -0.26 -19.75 -7.88
C GLY A 105 -0.24 -18.40 -7.16
N VAL A 106 0.27 -18.42 -5.94
CA VAL A 106 0.29 -17.29 -5.01
C VAL A 106 1.73 -16.96 -4.65
N THR A 107 2.09 -15.67 -4.69
CA THR A 107 3.44 -15.20 -4.34
C THR A 107 3.39 -13.89 -3.58
N ASN A 108 4.43 -13.59 -2.80
CA ASN A 108 4.59 -12.28 -2.18
C ASN A 108 4.86 -11.23 -3.26
N LEU A 109 4.18 -10.09 -3.17
CA LEU A 109 4.45 -8.92 -4.01
C LEU A 109 5.80 -8.33 -3.60
N ASP A 110 5.85 -7.80 -2.38
CA ASP A 110 6.99 -7.16 -1.75
C ASP A 110 7.87 -8.17 -1.00
N ALA A 111 9.15 -7.82 -0.91
CA ALA A 111 10.11 -8.46 -0.01
C ALA A 111 10.24 -7.64 1.27
N MET A 112 10.61 -8.27 2.39
CA MET A 112 10.87 -7.60 3.66
C MET A 112 12.19 -8.04 4.25
N ASP A 113 13.04 -7.06 4.54
CA ASP A 113 14.35 -7.19 5.15
C ASP A 113 14.46 -6.18 6.29
N ILE A 114 14.49 -6.65 7.53
CA ILE A 114 14.53 -5.80 8.73
C ILE A 114 15.91 -5.85 9.41
N THR A 115 16.85 -6.61 8.86
CA THR A 115 18.20 -6.78 9.39
C THR A 115 19.19 -6.01 8.54
N ALA A 116 19.95 -5.10 9.14
CA ALA A 116 21.00 -4.38 8.42
C ALA A 116 22.17 -5.32 8.04
N PRO A 117 22.82 -5.14 6.88
CA PRO A 117 22.53 -4.16 5.83
C PRO A 117 21.30 -4.54 5.01
N TYR A 118 20.37 -3.61 4.85
CA TYR A 118 19.10 -3.83 4.15
C TYR A 118 19.28 -4.09 2.65
N THR A 119 18.44 -4.97 2.11
CA THR A 119 18.41 -5.36 0.70
C THR A 119 17.75 -4.29 -0.18
N PRO A 120 18.42 -3.76 -1.21
CA PRO A 120 17.80 -2.87 -2.19
C PRO A 120 16.56 -3.48 -2.86
N GLY A 121 15.47 -2.72 -2.91
CA GLY A 121 14.19 -3.16 -3.45
C GLY A 121 13.32 -3.94 -2.47
N ALA A 122 13.83 -4.30 -1.29
CA ALA A 122 13.02 -4.81 -0.19
C ALA A 122 12.47 -3.65 0.64
N LEU A 123 11.29 -3.87 1.22
CA LEU A 123 10.77 -3.05 2.30
C LEU A 123 11.37 -3.51 3.64
N ARG A 124 11.14 -2.74 4.70
CA ARG A 124 11.60 -3.07 6.07
C ARG A 124 10.48 -2.86 7.09
N GLY A 125 9.26 -3.11 6.63
CA GLY A 125 8.01 -2.80 7.28
C GLY A 125 6.86 -3.26 6.39
N GLY A 126 5.67 -2.73 6.64
CA GLY A 126 4.45 -3.26 6.08
C GLY A 126 3.87 -2.44 4.93
N SER A 127 3.35 -3.14 3.92
CA SER A 127 2.67 -2.55 2.77
C SER A 127 1.14 -2.71 2.85
N HIS A 128 0.41 -1.80 2.20
CA HIS A 128 -1.03 -1.60 2.40
C HIS A 128 -1.75 -1.18 1.13
N VAL A 129 -2.99 -1.66 0.98
CA VAL A 129 -3.94 -1.21 -0.05
C VAL A 129 -3.27 -1.21 -1.41
N HIS A 130 -3.03 -2.40 -1.94
CA HIS A 130 -2.30 -2.56 -3.19
C HIS A 130 -3.23 -2.30 -4.37
N VAL A 131 -2.83 -1.44 -5.30
CA VAL A 131 -3.65 -1.08 -6.48
C VAL A 131 -2.80 -1.13 -7.75
N PHE A 132 -3.19 -1.99 -8.68
CA PHE A 132 -2.59 -2.03 -10.02
C PHE A 132 -2.73 -0.70 -10.76
N SER A 133 -1.72 -0.31 -11.52
CA SER A 133 -1.81 0.78 -12.48
C SER A 133 -2.88 0.48 -13.54
N PRO A 134 -3.43 1.48 -14.25
CA PRO A 134 -4.44 1.25 -15.27
C PRO A 134 -4.02 0.27 -16.38
N ASN A 135 -2.72 0.17 -16.68
CA ASN A 135 -2.16 -0.82 -17.60
C ASN A 135 -1.75 -2.15 -16.93
N GLY A 136 -1.86 -2.27 -15.61
CA GLY A 136 -1.57 -3.50 -14.85
C GLY A 136 -0.09 -3.74 -14.51
N GLU A 137 0.82 -2.93 -15.03
CA GLU A 137 2.26 -3.18 -14.95
C GLU A 137 2.88 -2.87 -13.57
N LEU A 138 2.32 -1.89 -12.85
CA LEU A 138 2.86 -1.40 -11.58
C LEU A 138 1.81 -1.55 -10.47
N VAL A 139 2.24 -1.57 -9.21
CA VAL A 139 1.33 -1.65 -8.05
C VAL A 139 1.65 -0.54 -7.06
N SER A 140 0.71 0.36 -6.78
CA SER A 140 0.85 1.34 -5.70
C SER A 140 0.49 0.71 -4.36
N PHE A 141 1.05 1.24 -3.29
CA PHE A 141 0.67 0.89 -1.92
C PHE A 141 0.99 2.03 -0.95
N THR A 142 0.36 2.02 0.22
CA THR A 142 0.88 2.77 1.38
C THR A 142 1.79 1.89 2.24
N TYR A 143 2.64 2.52 3.03
CA TYR A 143 3.74 1.86 3.75
C TYR A 143 3.89 2.39 5.18
N ASN A 144 4.24 1.51 6.11
CA ASN A 144 4.63 1.81 7.49
C ASN A 144 5.93 1.03 7.82
N ASP A 145 6.82 1.61 8.62
CA ASP A 145 8.22 1.16 8.78
C ASP A 145 8.44 0.44 10.11
N HIS A 146 8.74 -0.86 10.09
CA HIS A 146 8.96 -1.63 11.32
C HIS A 146 10.26 -1.22 12.01
N VAL A 147 11.34 -1.06 11.25
CA VAL A 147 12.66 -0.69 11.80
C VAL A 147 12.60 0.63 12.58
N LEU A 148 11.93 1.65 12.04
CA LEU A 148 11.76 2.90 12.78
C LEU A 148 10.72 2.81 13.88
N HIS A 149 9.66 1.99 13.73
CA HIS A 149 8.68 1.75 14.78
C HIS A 149 9.34 1.20 16.06
N GLU A 150 10.21 0.19 15.92
CA GLU A 150 10.95 -0.42 17.04
C GLU A 150 11.86 0.57 17.76
N ARG A 151 12.29 1.63 17.09
CA ARG A 151 13.11 2.70 17.68
C ARG A 151 12.27 3.72 18.41
N ASP A 152 11.22 4.20 17.77
CA ASP A 152 10.24 5.12 18.32
C ASP A 152 8.97 5.09 17.44
N PRO A 153 7.79 4.74 17.99
CA PRO A 153 6.53 4.75 17.24
C PRO A 153 6.22 6.07 16.53
N ALA A 154 6.74 7.21 17.01
CA ALA A 154 6.58 8.50 16.35
C ALA A 154 7.35 8.63 15.02
N LEU A 155 8.28 7.72 14.74
CA LEU A 155 9.05 7.65 13.49
C LEU A 155 8.41 6.75 12.43
N ASP A 156 7.43 5.91 12.80
CA ASP A 156 6.66 5.06 11.88
C ASP A 156 5.62 5.91 11.11
N LEU A 157 6.13 6.71 10.18
CA LEU A 157 5.32 7.63 9.38
C LEU A 157 4.84 6.96 8.09
N ARG A 158 3.54 7.05 7.84
CA ARG A 158 2.97 6.46 6.64
C ARG A 158 3.47 7.13 5.37
N ASN A 159 3.98 6.34 4.43
CA ASN A 159 4.41 6.77 3.11
C ASN A 159 3.62 6.07 1.99
N VAL A 160 3.87 6.48 0.77
CA VAL A 160 3.40 5.85 -0.46
C VAL A 160 4.59 5.22 -1.17
N GLY A 161 4.39 4.01 -1.69
CA GLY A 161 5.38 3.28 -2.48
C GLY A 161 4.78 2.65 -3.73
N VAL A 162 5.67 2.12 -4.56
CA VAL A 162 5.33 1.44 -5.81
C VAL A 162 6.17 0.17 -5.93
N ALA A 163 5.49 -0.93 -6.28
CA ALA A 163 6.08 -2.20 -6.67
C ALA A 163 6.19 -2.22 -8.20
N VAL A 164 7.38 -2.54 -8.70
CA VAL A 164 7.70 -2.56 -10.13
C VAL A 164 8.24 -3.92 -10.57
N PRO A 165 8.01 -4.35 -11.83
CA PRO A 165 8.31 -5.70 -12.30
C PRO A 165 9.80 -5.90 -12.64
N TYR A 166 10.70 -5.33 -11.84
CA TYR A 166 12.16 -5.43 -11.98
C TYR A 166 12.80 -6.28 -10.86
N GLY A 167 11.98 -7.15 -10.26
CA GLY A 167 12.40 -8.20 -9.33
C GLY A 167 12.80 -9.50 -10.04
N PRO A 168 12.87 -10.64 -9.32
CA PRO A 168 12.55 -10.79 -7.90
C PRO A 168 13.57 -10.09 -6.99
N VAL A 169 13.15 -9.78 -5.75
CA VAL A 169 14.06 -9.33 -4.69
C VAL A 169 14.24 -10.46 -3.70
N THR A 170 15.47 -10.99 -3.63
CA THR A 170 15.85 -12.06 -2.72
C THR A 170 16.51 -11.49 -1.49
N VAL A 171 15.88 -11.68 -0.33
CA VAL A 171 16.41 -11.26 0.97
C VAL A 171 17.26 -12.40 1.55
N PRO A 172 18.49 -12.14 1.99
CA PRO A 172 19.29 -13.10 2.76
C PRO A 172 18.67 -13.20 4.16
N VAL A 173 17.75 -14.15 4.33
CA VAL A 173 16.96 -14.31 5.58
C VAL A 173 17.89 -14.48 6.79
N GLN A 174 17.88 -13.48 7.66
CA GLN A 174 18.62 -13.42 8.93
C GLN A 174 17.67 -13.37 10.12
N HIS A 175 16.44 -12.91 9.91
CA HIS A 175 15.38 -12.90 10.89
C HIS A 175 14.20 -13.79 10.43
N PRO A 176 13.55 -14.58 11.31
CA PRO A 176 12.48 -15.53 10.93
C PRO A 176 11.24 -14.87 10.32
N ARG A 177 11.11 -13.54 10.44
CA ARG A 177 9.99 -12.78 9.86
C ARG A 177 10.28 -12.23 8.47
N GLU A 178 11.53 -12.29 8.01
CA GLU A 178 11.93 -11.80 6.68
C GLU A 178 11.47 -12.74 5.56
N TYR A 179 11.24 -12.17 4.38
CA TYR A 179 10.79 -12.91 3.21
C TYR A 179 11.20 -12.22 1.91
N SER A 180 11.38 -13.03 0.88
CA SER A 180 11.59 -12.54 -0.49
C SER A 180 10.26 -12.19 -1.16
N GLY A 181 10.35 -11.40 -2.23
CA GLY A 181 9.22 -10.87 -2.99
C GLY A 181 9.46 -10.92 -4.49
N SER A 182 8.37 -10.90 -5.25
CA SER A 182 8.40 -10.95 -6.71
C SER A 182 8.76 -9.60 -7.36
N HIS A 183 8.50 -8.49 -6.68
CA HIS A 183 8.68 -7.14 -7.22
C HIS A 183 9.79 -6.37 -6.51
N TRP A 184 10.36 -5.39 -7.22
CA TRP A 184 11.20 -4.36 -6.63
C TRP A 184 10.31 -3.26 -6.07
N CYS A 185 10.45 -2.94 -4.78
CA CYS A 185 9.63 -1.95 -4.10
C CYS A 185 10.45 -0.74 -3.69
N VAL A 186 9.92 0.46 -3.93
CA VAL A 186 10.49 1.73 -3.45
C VAL A 186 9.39 2.63 -2.90
N LEU A 187 9.75 3.49 -1.95
CA LEU A 187 8.89 4.61 -1.57
C LEU A 187 8.98 5.70 -2.64
N VAL A 188 7.90 6.42 -2.87
CA VAL A 188 7.83 7.54 -3.82
C VAL A 188 7.45 8.86 -3.14
N SER A 189 7.06 8.81 -1.87
CA SER A 189 6.88 9.97 -1.01
C SER A 189 7.99 10.07 0.05
N ARG A 190 8.09 11.25 0.66
CA ARG A 190 8.92 11.52 1.83
C ARG A 190 8.07 12.21 2.89
N THR A 191 8.21 11.74 4.13
CA THR A 191 7.60 12.34 5.32
C THR A 191 8.66 12.79 6.33
N THR A 192 8.27 13.69 7.22
CA THR A 192 9.05 14.11 8.38
C THR A 192 8.17 14.12 9.64
N PRO A 193 8.70 13.73 10.82
CA PRO A 193 7.93 13.78 12.06
C PRO A 193 7.65 15.23 12.50
N ALA A 194 8.44 16.18 12.02
CA ALA A 194 8.35 17.60 12.36
C ALA A 194 8.15 18.46 11.09
N PRO A 195 6.97 18.42 10.45
CA PRO A 195 6.69 19.24 9.28
C PRO A 195 6.73 20.73 9.65
N ARG A 196 7.39 21.56 8.84
CA ARG A 196 7.44 23.00 9.10
C ARG A 196 6.12 23.69 8.74
N PRO A 197 5.56 24.54 9.61
CA PRO A 197 4.40 25.38 9.30
C PRO A 197 4.52 26.15 7.98
N GLY A 198 3.50 26.05 7.12
CA GLY A 198 3.44 26.74 5.83
C GLY A 198 4.33 26.17 4.72
N SER A 199 5.02 25.05 4.96
CA SER A 199 5.85 24.37 3.97
C SER A 199 5.09 23.26 3.22
N ASP A 200 5.80 22.56 2.33
CA ASP A 200 5.34 21.34 1.67
C ASP A 200 5.77 20.05 2.43
N ASP A 201 6.36 20.20 3.61
CA ASP A 201 6.66 19.08 4.47
C ASP A 201 5.36 18.39 4.92
N ILE A 202 5.34 17.07 4.87
CA ILE A 202 4.21 16.26 5.32
C ILE A 202 4.66 15.28 6.39
N ASN A 203 3.79 14.97 7.35
CA ASN A 203 4.03 13.90 8.33
C ASN A 203 3.29 12.60 8.03
N ARG A 204 2.53 12.56 6.95
CA ARG A 204 1.78 11.39 6.50
C ARG A 204 1.46 11.50 5.02
N ALA A 205 1.63 10.43 4.26
CA ALA A 205 1.16 10.28 2.88
C ALA A 205 0.21 9.08 2.79
N TYR A 206 -0.98 9.24 2.20
CA TYR A 206 -2.05 8.23 2.25
C TYR A 206 -3.12 8.45 1.16
N GLU A 207 -3.99 7.46 0.98
CA GLU A 207 -5.08 7.46 -0.03
C GLU A 207 -4.57 7.76 -1.44
N GLU A 208 -3.54 7.05 -1.85
CA GLU A 208 -2.92 7.21 -3.15
C GLU A 208 -3.81 6.68 -4.28
N GLY A 209 -3.69 7.29 -5.45
CA GLY A 209 -4.38 6.89 -6.67
C GLY A 209 -3.53 7.18 -7.90
N TRP A 210 -3.70 6.34 -8.92
CA TRP A 210 -3.03 6.49 -10.19
C TRP A 210 -3.56 7.70 -10.97
N VAL A 211 -2.66 8.45 -11.60
CA VAL A 211 -2.97 9.45 -12.63
C VAL A 211 -2.30 8.97 -13.92
N GLY A 212 -3.10 8.35 -14.78
CA GLY A 212 -2.56 7.54 -15.89
C GLY A 212 -1.67 6.40 -15.38
N ASN A 213 -0.64 6.02 -16.15
CA ASN A 213 0.27 4.93 -15.79
C ASN A 213 1.60 5.38 -15.17
N ARG A 214 1.77 6.70 -14.95
CA ARG A 214 3.10 7.30 -14.72
C ARG A 214 3.17 8.26 -13.55
N GLN A 215 2.05 8.49 -12.88
CA GLN A 215 1.97 9.42 -11.77
C GLN A 215 1.13 8.83 -10.66
N ILE A 216 1.48 9.16 -9.42
CA ILE A 216 0.67 8.87 -8.24
C ILE A 216 0.28 10.19 -7.62
N ALA A 217 -1.02 10.38 -7.42
CA ALA A 217 -1.54 11.44 -6.57
C ALA A 217 -1.91 10.88 -5.19
N PHE A 218 -1.68 11.63 -4.11
CA PHE A 218 -1.95 11.17 -2.75
C PHE A 218 -2.24 12.35 -1.82
N ILE A 219 -2.84 12.07 -0.67
CA ILE A 219 -3.06 13.07 0.38
C ILE A 219 -1.85 13.13 1.30
N GLY A 220 -1.37 14.35 1.55
CA GLY A 220 -0.29 14.66 2.49
C GLY A 220 -0.78 15.57 3.63
N ASP A 221 -0.53 15.19 4.88
CA ASP A 221 -0.84 16.03 6.04
C ASP A 221 0.26 17.11 6.22
N THR A 222 -0.05 18.36 5.86
CA THR A 222 0.82 19.54 6.07
C THR A 222 0.47 20.29 7.35
N LEU A 223 1.22 21.34 7.70
CA LEU A 223 0.85 22.30 8.75
C LEU A 223 0.55 23.68 8.16
N SER A 224 -0.54 24.31 8.63
CA SER A 224 -0.83 25.72 8.40
C SER A 224 0.21 26.62 9.08
N LEU A 225 0.18 27.93 8.77
CA LEU A 225 1.04 28.92 9.44
C LEU A 225 0.82 28.99 10.97
N THR A 226 -0.35 28.57 11.45
CA THR A 226 -0.67 28.51 12.89
C THR A 226 -0.37 27.14 13.50
N GLY A 227 0.24 26.22 12.74
CA GLY A 227 0.59 24.88 13.21
C GLY A 227 -0.57 23.88 13.21
N GLN A 228 -1.71 24.21 12.60
CA GLN A 228 -2.83 23.28 12.47
C GLN A 228 -2.60 22.32 11.30
N LYS A 229 -2.95 21.05 11.48
CA LYS A 229 -2.86 20.05 10.41
C LYS A 229 -3.86 20.38 9.28
N VAL A 230 -3.36 20.37 8.04
CA VAL A 230 -4.15 20.59 6.83
C VAL A 230 -3.81 19.51 5.79
N PRO A 231 -4.74 18.62 5.43
CA PRO A 231 -4.52 17.64 4.39
C PRO A 231 -4.57 18.30 3.01
N GLU A 232 -3.62 17.94 2.15
CA GLU A 232 -3.47 18.53 0.82
C GLU A 232 -3.16 17.45 -0.22
N LEU A 233 -3.50 17.70 -1.48
CA LEU A 233 -3.19 16.80 -2.58
C LEU A 233 -1.75 17.02 -3.05
N PHE A 234 -1.02 15.94 -3.22
CA PHE A 234 0.31 15.89 -3.82
C PHE A 234 0.31 14.97 -5.03
N ILE A 235 1.31 15.13 -5.90
CA ILE A 235 1.56 14.27 -7.05
C ILE A 235 3.06 13.99 -7.20
N VAL A 236 3.41 12.80 -7.65
CA VAL A 236 4.77 12.39 -8.03
C VAL A 236 4.78 11.87 -9.46
N ASP A 237 5.83 12.20 -10.20
CA ASP A 237 6.18 11.59 -11.48
C ASP A 237 7.06 10.36 -11.24
N LEU A 238 6.73 9.24 -11.90
CA LEU A 238 7.45 7.97 -11.73
C LEU A 238 8.53 7.78 -12.81
N PRO A 239 9.63 7.07 -12.51
CA PRO A 239 10.67 6.77 -13.49
C PRO A 239 10.14 5.95 -14.68
N CYS A 240 10.69 6.20 -15.88
CA CYS A 240 10.27 5.51 -17.11
C CYS A 240 11.01 4.19 -17.37
N HIS A 241 12.19 4.03 -16.77
CA HIS A 241 13.11 2.94 -17.07
C HIS A 241 13.65 2.35 -15.76
N GLU A 242 13.96 1.06 -15.80
CA GLU A 242 14.46 0.29 -14.65
C GLU A 242 15.57 1.00 -13.87
N ASN A 243 16.58 1.56 -14.55
CA ASN A 243 17.69 2.25 -13.89
C ASN A 243 17.20 3.41 -13.00
N GLY A 244 16.16 4.14 -13.41
CA GLY A 244 15.60 5.22 -12.62
C GLY A 244 14.91 4.74 -11.34
N TRP A 245 14.38 3.52 -11.32
CA TRP A 245 13.79 2.90 -10.12
C TRP A 245 14.83 2.39 -9.12
N LYS A 246 16.03 2.07 -9.61
CA LYS A 246 17.13 1.48 -8.82
C LYS A 246 18.20 2.51 -8.43
N GLN A 247 18.07 3.76 -8.87
CA GLN A 247 19.04 4.82 -8.59
C GLN A 247 18.68 5.58 -7.31
N ALA A 248 19.52 5.46 -6.29
CA ALA A 248 19.44 6.27 -5.09
C ALA A 248 19.76 7.75 -5.37
N GLY A 249 19.10 8.65 -4.64
CA GLY A 249 19.48 10.06 -4.57
C GLY A 249 20.51 10.32 -3.46
N ASP A 250 20.35 11.43 -2.75
CA ASP A 250 21.24 11.82 -1.64
C ASP A 250 21.21 10.83 -0.45
N THR A 251 20.13 10.07 -0.33
CA THR A 251 19.90 9.09 0.74
C THR A 251 19.53 7.72 0.16
N PRO A 252 19.84 6.61 0.86
CA PRO A 252 19.63 5.27 0.32
C PRO A 252 18.16 4.95 0.06
N LEU A 253 17.89 4.21 -1.04
CA LEU A 253 16.55 3.66 -1.34
C LEU A 253 16.04 2.73 -0.23
N THR A 254 16.94 2.03 0.44
CA THR A 254 16.67 1.15 1.57
C THR A 254 16.47 1.89 2.89
N GLY A 255 16.81 3.19 2.91
CA GLY A 255 17.04 4.00 4.10
C GLY A 255 18.12 3.41 5.02
N THR A 256 18.13 3.84 6.28
CA THR A 256 19.10 3.40 7.30
C THR A 256 18.38 2.99 8.58
N GLU A 257 19.14 2.49 9.57
CA GLU A 257 18.65 2.25 10.93
C GLU A 257 17.96 3.48 11.53
N SER A 258 18.31 4.69 11.07
CA SER A 258 17.83 5.94 11.63
C SER A 258 16.93 6.79 10.73
N THR A 259 16.79 6.42 9.45
CA THR A 259 16.08 7.25 8.46
C THR A 259 15.22 6.40 7.52
N MET A 260 14.06 6.93 7.13
CA MET A 260 13.12 6.28 6.22
C MET A 260 13.75 5.89 4.88
N PRO A 261 13.24 4.85 4.20
CA PRO A 261 13.59 4.60 2.80
C PRO A 261 13.29 5.85 1.97
N SER A 262 14.19 6.21 1.06
CA SER A 262 14.08 7.44 0.29
C SER A 262 13.60 7.18 -1.14
N PRO A 263 12.85 8.12 -1.75
CA PRO A 263 12.48 8.00 -3.15
C PRO A 263 13.69 7.90 -4.10
N PRO A 264 13.53 7.25 -5.27
CA PRO A 264 14.55 7.25 -6.29
C PRO A 264 14.93 8.66 -6.76
N LEU A 265 16.14 8.78 -7.28
CA LEU A 265 16.65 10.06 -7.78
C LEU A 265 15.68 10.67 -8.81
N GLY A 266 15.33 11.93 -8.61
CA GLY A 266 14.42 12.67 -9.49
C GLY A 266 12.93 12.45 -9.21
N VAL A 267 12.55 11.50 -8.35
CA VAL A 267 11.17 11.34 -7.87
C VAL A 267 10.93 12.36 -6.75
N VAL A 268 10.14 13.38 -7.07
CA VAL A 268 9.86 14.52 -6.17
C VAL A 268 8.36 14.71 -6.02
N GLN A 269 7.88 14.71 -4.78
CA GLN A 269 6.48 15.04 -4.49
C GLN A 269 6.23 16.55 -4.64
N ARG A 270 5.16 16.89 -5.35
CA ARG A 270 4.75 18.28 -5.58
C ARG A 270 3.32 18.47 -5.09
N ARG A 271 3.12 19.51 -4.26
CA ARG A 271 1.80 19.89 -3.77
C ARG A 271 0.95 20.47 -4.91
N LEU A 272 -0.31 20.07 -4.98
CA LEU A 272 -1.29 20.52 -5.97
C LEU A 272 -2.33 21.47 -5.40
N THR A 273 -2.63 21.36 -4.10
CA THR A 273 -3.64 22.21 -3.43
C THR A 273 -3.03 23.01 -2.29
N PHE A 274 -3.51 24.24 -2.11
CA PHE A 274 -3.04 25.19 -1.09
C PHE A 274 -4.25 25.81 -0.41
N THR A 275 -4.72 25.16 0.65
CA THR A 275 -6.03 25.40 1.27
C THR A 275 -5.93 25.92 2.71
N HIS A 276 -4.71 26.13 3.23
CA HIS A 276 -4.42 26.59 4.58
C HIS A 276 -5.08 27.91 5.00
N GLN A 277 -5.47 28.75 4.03
CA GLN A 277 -6.16 30.04 4.29
C GLN A 277 -7.69 29.95 4.19
N ARG A 278 -8.22 28.79 3.78
CA ARG A 278 -9.66 28.64 3.55
C ARG A 278 -10.34 28.23 4.86
N VAL A 279 -11.46 28.87 5.16
CA VAL A 279 -12.35 28.45 6.26
C VAL A 279 -12.83 27.00 6.05
N TYR A 280 -13.08 26.62 4.79
CA TYR A 280 -13.41 25.26 4.38
C TYR A 280 -12.39 24.78 3.34
N PRO A 281 -11.39 23.96 3.72
CA PRO A 281 -10.30 23.59 2.83
C PRO A 281 -10.75 22.69 1.66
N GLY A 282 -11.90 22.02 1.77
CA GLY A 282 -12.46 21.13 0.75
C GLY A 282 -11.93 19.70 0.86
N LEU A 283 -10.64 19.53 1.17
CA LEU A 283 -10.07 18.27 1.63
C LEU A 283 -9.97 18.27 3.15
N THR A 284 -10.46 17.20 3.78
CA THR A 284 -10.46 17.06 5.25
C THR A 284 -10.00 15.66 5.65
N ASN A 285 -9.68 15.46 6.92
CA ASN A 285 -9.41 14.11 7.44
C ASN A 285 -10.70 13.38 7.82
N GLU A 286 -11.72 14.14 8.18
CA GLU A 286 -13.06 13.66 8.49
C GLU A 286 -14.08 14.55 7.76
N PRO A 287 -14.98 13.98 6.92
CA PRO A 287 -15.01 12.58 6.48
C PRO A 287 -13.74 12.18 5.71
N ARG A 288 -13.46 10.87 5.63
CA ARG A 288 -12.33 10.33 4.86
C ARG A 288 -12.57 10.54 3.36
N HIS A 289 -11.53 11.00 2.66
CA HIS A 289 -11.54 11.14 1.20
C HIS A 289 -10.64 10.10 0.55
N TRP A 290 -10.90 9.76 -0.71
CA TRP A 290 -10.07 8.86 -1.50
C TRP A 290 -9.69 9.52 -2.82
N VAL A 291 -8.39 9.57 -3.13
CA VAL A 291 -7.92 10.07 -4.43
C VAL A 291 -8.12 8.98 -5.46
N ARG A 292 -9.04 9.16 -6.40
CA ARG A 292 -9.37 8.17 -7.45
C ARG A 292 -9.58 8.89 -8.78
N SER A 293 -9.20 8.24 -9.88
CA SER A 293 -9.41 8.68 -11.27
C SER A 293 -10.42 7.82 -11.98
#